data_AF-A0A9P9CUE4-F1
#
_entry.id   AF-A0A9P9CUE4-F1
#
_cell.length_a   1.000
_cell.length_b   1.000
_cell.length_c   1.000
_cell.angle_alpha   90.00
_cell.angle_beta   90.00
_cell.angle_gamma   90.00
#
_symmetry.space_group_name_H-M   'P 1'
#
loop_
_entity.id
_entity.type
_entity.pdbx_description
1 polymer ?
#
loop_
_entity_poly.entity_id
_entity_poly.type
_entity_poly.pdbx_seq_one_letter_code
_entity_poly.pdbx_strand_id
1 'polypeptide(L)'
;MTLLLDRGNTVSLRSRDLHRLTREFLWRLAHGTQKVGPFWRNVKNLEHRATCLHCDGQTETMEHILLVCNAPGREIIWQETQRLWARSGLPWPDISLGAIIGCGLSHFTRRNGKRDAGAPRRFRILVSEAAFLVWRIRNERVIVNEGGHAKYPTMEEIRRRWRATISRRICLDTQLLNRRRFGTRAVNLGLFRGTWSRSCTRGQTLRQATGGLALGYGMWQRRPGPQASQPRVRHILARDCITHFPS
;
A
#
# COMPACT_ATOMS: atom_id res chain seq x y z
N MET A 1 -24.39 -15.92 -4.97
CA MET A 1 -23.66 -15.11 -5.98
C MET A 1 -22.14 -15.32 -5.84
N THR A 2 -21.71 -16.60 -5.73
CA THR A 2 -20.38 -16.98 -5.23
C THR A 2 -19.51 -17.65 -6.30
N LEU A 3 -20.03 -17.84 -7.52
CA LEU A 3 -19.38 -18.67 -8.55
C LEU A 3 -18.77 -17.89 -9.74
N LEU A 4 -18.78 -16.55 -9.73
CA LEU A 4 -18.22 -15.74 -10.82
C LEU A 4 -16.88 -15.03 -10.51
N LEU A 5 -16.32 -15.20 -9.30
CA LEU A 5 -15.11 -14.48 -8.87
C LEU A 5 -13.79 -15.28 -9.00
N ASP A 6 -13.83 -16.55 -9.42
CA ASP A 6 -12.74 -17.46 -9.07
C ASP A 6 -11.53 -17.47 -10.03
N ARG A 7 -11.72 -17.18 -11.33
CA ARG A 7 -10.62 -17.31 -12.30
C ARG A 7 -9.85 -16.01 -12.57
N GLY A 8 -10.53 -14.88 -12.70
CA GLY A 8 -9.86 -13.59 -12.94
C GLY A 8 -9.20 -13.01 -11.69
N ASN A 9 -9.85 -13.16 -10.54
CA ASN A 9 -9.43 -12.50 -9.31
C ASN A 9 -8.22 -13.19 -8.66
N THR A 10 -8.14 -14.52 -8.76
CA THR A 10 -6.97 -15.29 -8.31
C THR A 10 -5.71 -14.96 -9.11
N VAL A 11 -5.83 -14.59 -10.40
CA VAL A 11 -4.70 -14.15 -11.23
C VAL A 11 -4.22 -12.75 -10.84
N SER A 12 -5.13 -11.81 -10.59
CA SER A 12 -4.82 -10.44 -10.10
C SER A 12 -3.93 -10.48 -8.84
N LEU A 13 -4.32 -11.32 -7.88
CA LEU A 13 -3.70 -11.44 -6.56
C LEU A 13 -2.34 -12.16 -6.59
N ARG A 14 -2.06 -12.97 -7.63
CA ARG A 14 -0.78 -13.71 -7.74
C ARG A 14 0.39 -12.86 -8.25
N SER A 15 0.15 -11.59 -8.56
CA SER A 15 1.21 -10.68 -9.02
C SER A 15 2.38 -10.62 -8.02
N ARG A 16 3.61 -10.78 -8.54
CA ARG A 16 4.86 -10.57 -7.78
C ARG A 16 5.03 -9.12 -7.36
N ASP A 17 4.28 -8.22 -7.96
CA ASP A 17 4.30 -6.80 -7.61
C ASP A 17 3.43 -6.46 -6.41
N LEU A 18 2.77 -7.42 -5.77
CA LEU A 18 1.97 -7.18 -4.57
C LEU A 18 2.71 -7.69 -3.34
N HIS A 19 2.91 -6.81 -2.37
CA HIS A 19 3.41 -7.22 -1.06
C HIS A 19 2.45 -8.23 -0.42
N ARG A 20 2.99 -9.16 0.38
CA ARG A 20 2.21 -10.29 0.93
C ARG A 20 0.96 -9.83 1.70
N LEU A 21 1.12 -8.82 2.56
CA LEU A 21 0.01 -8.30 3.36
C LEU A 21 -1.02 -7.56 2.50
N THR A 22 -0.57 -6.82 1.48
CA THR A 22 -1.45 -6.13 0.53
C THR A 22 -2.28 -7.13 -0.27
N ARG A 23 -1.68 -8.26 -0.67
CA ARG A 23 -2.38 -9.36 -1.34
C ARG A 23 -3.41 -10.03 -0.46
N GLU A 24 -3.07 -10.31 0.80
CA GLU A 24 -4.01 -10.84 1.77
C GLU A 24 -5.18 -9.88 1.98
N PHE A 25 -4.90 -8.58 2.11
CA PHE A 25 -5.92 -7.55 2.19
C PHE A 25 -6.85 -7.55 0.97
N LEU A 26 -6.31 -7.57 -0.25
CA LEU A 26 -7.10 -7.60 -1.48
C LEU A 26 -7.91 -8.89 -1.62
N TRP A 27 -7.35 -10.04 -1.19
CA TRP A 27 -8.10 -11.30 -1.14
C TRP A 27 -9.29 -11.20 -0.19
N ARG A 28 -9.09 -10.68 1.02
CA ARG A 28 -10.18 -10.48 1.99
C ARG A 28 -11.22 -9.46 1.49
N LEU A 29 -10.75 -8.42 0.79
CA LEU A 29 -11.62 -7.43 0.15
C LEU A 29 -12.51 -8.06 -0.91
N ALA A 30 -11.94 -8.91 -1.77
CA ALA A 30 -12.68 -9.64 -2.81
C ALA A 30 -13.73 -10.60 -2.25
N HIS A 31 -13.49 -11.17 -1.07
CA HIS A 31 -14.39 -12.15 -0.44
C HIS A 31 -15.30 -11.54 0.64
N GLY A 32 -15.21 -10.23 0.88
CA GLY A 32 -16.02 -9.55 1.89
C GLY A 32 -15.75 -9.99 3.33
N THR A 33 -14.56 -10.52 3.64
CA THR A 33 -14.24 -11.07 4.98
C THR A 33 -13.67 -10.04 5.96
N GLN A 34 -13.77 -8.74 5.62
CA GLN A 34 -13.26 -7.66 6.45
C GLN A 34 -14.20 -7.36 7.63
N LYS A 35 -13.61 -7.03 8.78
CA LYS A 35 -14.36 -6.63 9.98
C LYS A 35 -14.78 -5.15 9.86
N VAL A 36 -15.93 -4.93 9.22
CA VAL A 36 -16.57 -3.62 8.98
C VAL A 36 -18.06 -3.68 9.26
N GLY A 37 -18.68 -2.53 9.52
CA GLY A 37 -20.14 -2.33 9.58
C GLY A 37 -20.93 -3.53 10.14
N PRO A 38 -21.57 -4.34 9.27
CA PRO A 38 -22.39 -5.49 9.68
C PRO A 38 -21.71 -6.46 10.64
N PHE A 39 -20.39 -6.69 10.50
CA PHE A 39 -19.65 -7.54 11.42
C PHE A 39 -19.71 -6.99 12.85
N TRP A 40 -19.40 -5.71 13.04
CA TRP A 40 -19.33 -5.09 14.36
C TRP A 40 -20.71 -4.92 15.00
N ARG A 41 -21.76 -4.74 14.20
CA ARG A 41 -23.15 -4.66 14.69
C ARG A 41 -23.57 -5.92 15.46
N ASN A 42 -22.97 -7.06 15.13
CA ASN A 42 -23.30 -8.35 15.75
C ASN A 42 -22.37 -8.70 16.93
N VAL A 43 -21.43 -7.82 17.29
CA VAL A 43 -20.49 -8.05 18.38
C VAL A 43 -20.89 -7.22 19.59
N LYS A 44 -21.34 -7.91 20.65
CA LYS A 44 -21.75 -7.30 21.91
C LYS A 44 -20.69 -6.34 22.46
N ASN A 45 -21.12 -5.15 22.88
CA ASN A 45 -20.31 -4.06 23.46
C ASN A 45 -19.35 -3.37 22.47
N LEU A 46 -19.35 -3.74 21.19
CA LEU A 46 -18.47 -3.18 20.16
C LEU A 46 -19.24 -2.68 18.92
N GLU A 47 -20.56 -2.56 19.02
CA GLU A 47 -21.47 -2.16 17.94
C GLU A 47 -21.16 -0.76 17.42
N HIS A 48 -20.66 0.13 18.28
CA HIS A 48 -20.22 1.48 17.91
C HIS A 48 -19.14 1.49 16.81
N ARG A 49 -18.41 0.39 16.61
CA ARG A 49 -17.41 0.24 15.53
C ARG A 49 -18.03 -0.01 14.16
N ALA A 50 -19.33 -0.24 14.09
CA ALA A 50 -20.04 -0.45 12.83
C ALA A 50 -20.24 0.86 12.04
N THR A 51 -20.13 2.01 12.71
CA THR A 51 -20.45 3.33 12.15
C THR A 51 -19.21 4.20 12.04
N CYS A 52 -19.16 5.06 11.02
CA CYS A 52 -18.05 5.99 10.83
C CYS A 52 -18.27 7.29 11.59
N LEU A 53 -17.32 7.64 12.46
CA LEU A 53 -17.41 8.87 13.26
C LEU A 53 -17.12 10.15 12.46
N HIS A 54 -16.43 10.06 11.31
CA HIS A 54 -16.15 11.23 10.46
C HIS A 54 -17.28 11.59 9.50
N CYS A 55 -18.30 10.72 9.41
CA CYS A 55 -19.31 10.83 8.38
C CYS A 55 -20.70 10.58 8.96
N ASP A 56 -20.98 11.28 10.06
CA ASP A 56 -22.28 11.38 10.74
C ASP A 56 -22.90 10.02 11.09
N GLY A 57 -22.07 9.06 11.50
CA GLY A 57 -22.54 7.76 11.96
C GLY A 57 -23.01 6.82 10.84
N GLN A 58 -22.73 7.11 9.57
CA GLN A 58 -23.09 6.18 8.50
C GLN A 58 -22.44 4.80 8.69
N THR A 59 -23.14 3.74 8.25
CA THR A 59 -22.61 2.37 8.38
C THR A 59 -21.35 2.22 7.54
N GLU A 60 -20.28 1.73 8.17
CA GLU A 60 -18.98 1.64 7.54
C GLU A 60 -18.89 0.41 6.63
N THR A 61 -18.72 0.62 5.32
CA THR A 61 -18.47 -0.41 4.31
C THR A 61 -17.06 -0.29 3.73
N MET A 62 -16.58 -1.30 3.00
CA MET A 62 -15.26 -1.19 2.34
C MET A 62 -15.22 -0.08 1.29
N GLU A 63 -16.31 0.09 0.54
CA GLU A 63 -16.46 1.18 -0.41
C GLU A 63 -16.48 2.53 0.29
N HIS A 64 -17.20 2.65 1.40
CA HIS A 64 -17.16 3.84 2.22
C HIS A 64 -15.72 4.16 2.67
N ILE A 65 -15.02 3.22 3.31
CA ILE A 65 -13.67 3.44 3.85
C ILE A 65 -12.70 3.86 2.76
N LEU A 66 -12.72 3.17 1.61
CA LEU A 66 -11.71 3.35 0.58
C LEU A 66 -12.03 4.52 -0.34
N LEU A 67 -13.31 4.82 -0.62
CA LEU A 67 -13.70 5.72 -1.71
C LEU A 67 -14.52 6.93 -1.27
N VAL A 68 -15.28 6.86 -0.17
CA VAL A 68 -16.25 7.92 0.19
C VAL A 68 -15.90 8.66 1.49
N CYS A 69 -15.26 8.01 2.46
CA CYS A 69 -15.11 8.48 3.83
C CYS A 69 -14.45 9.87 3.95
N ASN A 70 -15.01 10.75 4.78
CA ASN A 70 -14.47 12.10 5.05
C ASN A 70 -13.22 12.11 5.95
N ALA A 71 -12.72 10.93 6.36
CA ALA A 71 -11.51 10.86 7.16
C ALA A 71 -10.28 11.32 6.34
N PRO A 72 -9.40 12.17 6.90
CA PRO A 72 -8.33 12.81 6.14
C PRO A 72 -7.33 11.81 5.55
N GLY A 73 -7.14 10.66 6.19
CA GLY A 73 -6.31 9.58 5.68
C GLY A 73 -6.69 9.09 4.28
N ARG A 74 -8.00 8.97 3.98
CA ARG A 74 -8.47 8.53 2.66
C ARG A 74 -8.05 9.55 1.60
N GLU A 75 -8.47 10.80 1.79
CA GLU A 75 -8.30 11.88 0.82
C GLU A 75 -6.81 12.16 0.56
N ILE A 76 -6.02 12.33 1.61
CA ILE A 76 -4.58 12.63 1.48
C ILE A 76 -3.86 11.51 0.71
N ILE A 77 -4.14 10.25 1.04
CA ILE A 77 -3.46 9.12 0.38
C ILE A 77 -3.83 9.07 -1.11
N TRP A 78 -5.11 9.24 -1.47
CA TRP A 78 -5.50 9.24 -2.88
C TRP A 78 -4.94 10.42 -3.66
N GLN A 79 -4.90 11.62 -3.07
CA GLN A 79 -4.27 12.78 -3.69
C GLN A 79 -2.78 12.54 -3.96
N GLU A 80 -2.03 12.04 -2.97
CA GLU A 80 -0.60 11.72 -3.16
C GLU A 80 -0.40 10.59 -4.18
N THR A 81 -1.33 9.64 -4.24
CA THR A 81 -1.34 8.54 -5.23
C THR A 81 -1.54 9.09 -6.64
N GLN A 82 -2.51 9.98 -6.83
CA GLN A 82 -2.80 10.63 -8.10
C GLN A 82 -1.63 11.50 -8.57
N ARG A 83 -0.99 12.25 -7.66
CA ARG A 83 0.23 13.03 -7.98
C ARG A 83 1.36 12.13 -8.50
N LEU A 84 1.58 10.98 -7.85
CA LEU A 84 2.59 10.03 -8.29
C LEU A 84 2.21 9.35 -9.63
N TRP A 85 0.92 9.12 -9.86
CA TRP A 85 0.40 8.62 -11.12
C TRP A 85 0.55 9.61 -12.27
N ALA A 86 0.33 10.91 -12.05
CA ALA A 86 0.41 11.94 -13.10
C ALA A 86 1.76 11.94 -13.84
N ARG A 87 2.83 11.52 -13.14
CA ARG A 87 4.16 11.27 -13.72
C ARG A 87 4.15 10.19 -14.79
N SER A 88 3.07 9.44 -14.98
CA SER A 88 2.95 8.44 -16.04
C SER A 88 2.63 9.09 -17.38
N GLY A 89 2.15 10.34 -17.38
CA GLY A 89 1.63 11.03 -18.56
C GLY A 89 0.32 10.45 -19.09
N LEU A 90 -0.36 9.60 -18.31
CA LEU A 90 -1.67 9.05 -18.61
C LEU A 90 -2.72 9.71 -17.70
N PRO A 91 -3.98 9.81 -18.15
CA PRO A 91 -5.07 10.30 -17.30
C PRO A 91 -5.21 9.42 -16.05
N TRP A 92 -5.62 10.03 -14.94
CA TRP A 92 -5.98 9.28 -13.75
C TRP A 92 -7.22 8.44 -14.05
N PRO A 93 -7.16 7.10 -13.92
CA PRO A 93 -8.33 6.27 -14.13
C PRO A 93 -9.34 6.46 -13.00
N ASP A 94 -10.61 6.24 -13.31
CA ASP A 94 -11.63 6.18 -12.27
C ASP A 94 -11.38 4.98 -11.34
N ILE A 95 -11.47 5.22 -10.03
CA ILE A 95 -11.15 4.23 -9.01
C ILE A 95 -12.46 3.74 -8.37
N SER A 96 -12.89 2.56 -8.78
CA SER A 96 -13.96 1.82 -8.13
C SER A 96 -13.42 0.71 -7.22
N LEU A 97 -14.27 0.14 -6.37
CA LEU A 97 -13.89 -1.01 -5.55
C LEU A 97 -13.43 -2.19 -6.43
N GLY A 98 -14.09 -2.38 -7.58
CA GLY A 98 -13.70 -3.35 -8.59
C GLY A 98 -12.33 -3.07 -9.19
N ALA A 99 -11.99 -1.80 -9.47
CA ALA A 99 -10.67 -1.41 -9.96
C ALA A 99 -9.56 -1.68 -8.93
N ILE A 100 -9.84 -1.52 -7.62
CA ILE A 100 -8.90 -1.84 -6.54
C ILE A 100 -8.66 -3.35 -6.46
N ILE A 101 -9.73 -4.15 -6.43
CA ILE A 101 -9.66 -5.62 -6.37
C ILE A 101 -8.96 -6.18 -7.63
N GLY A 102 -9.34 -5.65 -8.78
CA GLY A 102 -8.83 -6.01 -10.10
C GLY A 102 -7.56 -5.29 -10.53
N CYS A 103 -6.87 -4.56 -9.64
CA CYS A 103 -5.72 -3.74 -10.05
C CYS A 103 -4.57 -4.56 -10.65
N GLY A 104 -4.52 -5.86 -10.38
CA GLY A 104 -3.60 -6.81 -11.01
C GLY A 104 -3.83 -6.99 -12.52
N LEU A 105 -5.05 -6.79 -13.00
CA LEU A 105 -5.50 -7.00 -14.37
C LEU A 105 -5.53 -5.72 -15.22
N SER A 106 -5.09 -4.59 -14.66
CA SER A 106 -5.14 -3.30 -15.37
C SER A 106 -4.35 -3.33 -16.69
N HIS A 107 -4.86 -2.66 -17.70
CA HIS A 107 -4.21 -2.49 -18.99
C HIS A 107 -4.20 -1.00 -19.38
N PHE A 108 -3.07 -0.54 -19.88
CA PHE A 108 -2.90 0.85 -20.31
C PHE A 108 -2.19 0.87 -21.66
N THR A 109 -2.73 1.66 -22.57
CA THR A 109 -2.18 1.92 -23.90
C THR A 109 -1.65 3.35 -23.96
N ARG A 110 -0.59 3.56 -24.74
CA ARG A 110 -0.10 4.90 -25.04
C ARG A 110 -0.93 5.52 -26.17
N ARG A 111 -0.80 6.84 -26.35
CA ARG A 111 -1.45 7.59 -27.45
C ARG A 111 -1.15 7.02 -28.84
N ASN A 112 0.00 6.37 -29.03
CA ASN A 112 0.39 5.71 -30.28
C ASN A 112 -0.11 4.25 -30.40
N GLY A 113 -1.05 3.82 -29.56
CA GLY A 113 -1.62 2.46 -29.57
C GLY A 113 -0.72 1.37 -28.98
N LYS A 114 0.57 1.65 -28.70
CA LYS A 114 1.48 0.64 -28.13
C LYS A 114 1.17 0.40 -26.65
N ARG A 115 1.29 -0.86 -26.22
CA ARG A 115 1.13 -1.25 -24.80
C ARG A 115 2.20 -0.56 -23.94
N ASP A 116 1.78 0.07 -22.85
CA ASP A 116 2.71 0.54 -21.83
C ASP A 116 2.96 -0.60 -20.84
N ALA A 117 4.19 -1.12 -20.78
CA ALA A 117 4.52 -2.18 -19.83
C ALA A 117 4.69 -1.66 -18.39
N GLY A 118 5.01 -0.37 -18.22
CA GLY A 118 5.28 0.26 -16.93
C GLY A 118 4.04 0.80 -16.23
N ALA A 119 3.09 1.36 -16.98
CA ALA A 119 1.87 1.96 -16.42
C ALA A 119 0.97 0.96 -15.69
N PRO A 120 0.65 -0.24 -16.22
CA PRO A 120 -0.10 -1.27 -15.49
C PRO A 120 0.57 -1.66 -14.17
N ARG A 121 1.90 -1.81 -14.20
CA ARG A 121 2.67 -2.17 -13.01
C ARG A 121 2.65 -1.05 -11.97
N ARG A 122 2.83 0.20 -12.41
CA ARG A 122 2.71 1.39 -11.56
C ARG A 122 1.32 1.45 -10.93
N PHE A 123 0.26 1.34 -11.74
CA PHE A 123 -1.12 1.42 -11.29
C PHE A 123 -1.38 0.39 -10.19
N ARG A 124 -1.06 -0.87 -10.46
CA ARG A 124 -1.19 -1.98 -9.52
C ARG A 124 -0.49 -1.69 -8.19
N ILE A 125 0.76 -1.23 -8.23
CA ILE A 125 1.52 -0.93 -7.00
C ILE A 125 0.86 0.23 -6.25
N LEU A 126 0.60 1.34 -6.94
CA LEU A 126 0.08 2.55 -6.32
C LEU A 126 -1.30 2.34 -5.69
N VAL A 127 -2.24 1.79 -6.45
CA VAL A 127 -3.62 1.58 -5.99
C VAL A 127 -3.70 0.57 -4.87
N SER A 128 -2.96 -0.54 -4.96
CA SER A 128 -2.99 -1.57 -3.91
C SER A 128 -2.36 -1.10 -2.60
N GLU A 129 -1.22 -0.41 -2.65
CA GLU A 129 -0.58 0.14 -1.46
C GLU A 129 -1.39 1.29 -0.84
N ALA A 130 -2.03 2.13 -1.68
CA ALA A 130 -2.91 3.21 -1.23
C ALA A 130 -4.12 2.65 -0.46
N ALA A 131 -4.86 1.74 -1.09
CA ALA A 131 -6.03 1.12 -0.48
C ALA A 131 -5.67 0.38 0.83
N PHE A 132 -4.55 -0.33 0.84
CA PHE A 132 -4.10 -1.02 2.05
C PHE A 132 -3.68 -0.05 3.16
N LEU A 133 -3.02 1.07 2.83
CA LEU A 133 -2.64 2.07 3.82
C LEU A 133 -3.88 2.79 4.41
N VAL A 134 -4.86 3.15 3.57
CA VAL A 134 -6.14 3.72 4.04
C VAL A 134 -6.82 2.75 5.01
N TRP A 135 -6.92 1.46 4.63
CA TRP A 135 -7.45 0.42 5.50
C TRP A 135 -6.70 0.29 6.83
N ARG A 136 -5.37 0.36 6.80
CA ARG A 136 -4.54 0.29 8.00
C ARG A 136 -4.78 1.46 8.94
N ILE A 137 -4.83 2.69 8.42
CA ILE A 137 -5.12 3.89 9.22
C ILE A 137 -6.51 3.80 9.84
N ARG A 138 -7.50 3.32 9.08
CA ARG A 138 -8.84 3.04 9.62
C ARG A 138 -8.77 2.03 10.77
N ASN A 139 -8.05 0.92 10.61
CA ASN A 139 -7.97 -0.10 11.65
C ASN A 139 -7.28 0.41 12.91
N GLU A 140 -6.24 1.22 12.78
CA GLU A 140 -5.61 1.89 13.91
C GLU A 140 -6.60 2.79 14.65
N ARG A 141 -7.36 3.61 13.92
CA ARG A 141 -8.42 4.44 14.51
C ARG A 141 -9.48 3.60 15.24
N VAL A 142 -10.09 2.63 14.56
CA VAL A 142 -11.30 1.94 15.04
C VAL A 142 -10.98 0.82 16.04
N ILE A 143 -9.89 0.08 15.83
CA ILE A 143 -9.58 -1.13 16.59
C ILE A 143 -8.54 -0.84 17.68
N VAL A 144 -7.47 -0.10 17.37
CA VAL A 144 -6.36 0.15 18.31
C VAL A 144 -6.67 1.33 19.22
N ASN A 145 -7.19 2.40 18.66
CA ASN A 145 -7.49 3.64 19.37
C ASN A 145 -8.96 3.75 19.81
N GLU A 146 -9.76 2.69 19.60
CA GLU A 146 -11.16 2.60 20.04
C GLU A 146 -12.05 3.77 19.57
N GLY A 147 -11.76 4.33 18.40
CA GLY A 147 -12.48 5.49 17.86
C GLY A 147 -12.03 6.84 18.41
N GLY A 148 -10.97 6.89 19.22
CA GLY A 148 -10.43 8.12 19.79
C GLY A 148 -9.85 9.08 18.73
N HIS A 149 -10.55 10.18 18.46
CA HIS A 149 -10.14 11.19 17.48
C HIS A 149 -8.82 11.88 17.82
N ALA A 150 -8.54 12.10 19.11
CA ALA A 150 -7.30 12.71 19.57
C ALA A 150 -6.04 11.90 19.20
N LYS A 151 -6.20 10.59 18.94
CA LYS A 151 -5.12 9.69 18.52
C LYS A 151 -5.08 9.48 17.00
N TYR A 152 -5.87 10.23 16.23
CA TYR A 152 -5.85 10.14 14.78
C TYR A 152 -4.56 10.78 14.23
N PRO A 153 -3.87 10.14 13.27
CA PRO A 153 -2.60 10.64 12.75
C PRO A 153 -2.78 12.01 12.07
N THR A 154 -1.79 12.88 12.26
CA THR A 154 -1.77 14.19 11.62
C THR A 154 -1.62 14.07 10.10
N MET A 155 -1.98 15.12 9.36
CA MET A 155 -1.82 15.15 7.89
C MET A 155 -0.37 14.87 7.45
N GLU A 156 0.62 15.43 8.15
CA GLU A 156 2.02 15.20 7.81
C GLU A 156 2.47 13.78 8.14
N GLU A 157 1.96 13.20 9.23
CA GLU A 157 2.21 11.80 9.54
C GLU A 157 1.63 10.86 8.46
N ILE A 158 0.41 11.13 7.98
CA ILE A 158 -0.21 10.38 6.88
C ILE A 158 0.64 10.46 5.62
N ARG A 159 1.08 11.67 5.22
CA ARG A 159 1.98 11.87 4.07
C ARG A 159 3.30 11.12 4.26
N ARG A 160 3.89 11.18 5.45
CA ARG A 160 5.13 10.47 5.78
C ARG A 160 4.96 8.96 5.66
N ARG A 161 3.85 8.41 6.17
CA ARG A 161 3.51 6.98 6.04
C ARG A 161 3.36 6.57 4.57
N TRP A 162 2.70 7.37 3.75
CA TRP A 162 2.59 7.13 2.30
C TRP A 162 3.96 7.16 1.61
N ARG A 163 4.75 8.21 1.85
CA ARG A 163 6.12 8.34 1.31
C ARG A 163 6.98 7.15 1.71
N ALA A 164 6.93 6.72 2.98
CA ALA A 164 7.69 5.56 3.46
C ALA A 164 7.28 4.27 2.74
N THR A 165 5.98 4.06 2.51
CA THR A 165 5.46 2.90 1.75
C THR A 165 6.01 2.88 0.32
N ILE A 166 5.95 3.99 -0.40
CA ILE A 166 6.44 4.08 -1.78
C ILE A 166 7.98 3.99 -1.83
N SER A 167 8.69 4.67 -0.94
CA SER A 167 10.16 4.61 -0.88
C SER A 167 10.66 3.19 -0.60
N ARG A 168 10.01 2.46 0.32
CA ARG A 168 10.30 1.04 0.55
C ARG A 168 10.12 0.24 -0.74
N ARG A 169 9.08 0.52 -1.51
CA ARG A 169 8.84 -0.20 -2.76
C ARG A 169 9.89 0.11 -3.83
N ILE A 170 10.26 1.37 -4.00
CA ILE A 170 11.33 1.77 -4.94
C ILE A 170 12.65 1.12 -4.54
N CYS A 171 12.99 1.09 -3.25
CA CYS A 171 14.20 0.44 -2.74
C CYS A 171 14.22 -1.07 -3.07
N LEU A 172 13.13 -1.79 -2.81
CA LEU A 172 13.01 -3.21 -3.16
C LEU A 172 13.18 -3.44 -4.67
N ASP A 173 12.48 -2.67 -5.50
CA ASP A 173 12.59 -2.77 -6.95
C ASP A 173 14.01 -2.44 -7.46
N THR A 174 14.70 -1.52 -6.78
CA THR A 174 16.08 -1.13 -7.08
C THR A 174 17.05 -2.27 -6.77
N GLN A 175 16.89 -2.94 -5.62
CA GLN A 175 17.69 -4.13 -5.29
C GLN A 175 17.46 -5.24 -6.32
N LEU A 176 16.20 -5.41 -6.77
CA LEU A 176 15.85 -6.40 -7.78
C LEU A 176 16.41 -6.09 -9.19
N LEU A 177 17.01 -4.93 -9.44
CA LEU A 177 17.76 -4.69 -10.69
C LEU A 177 19.02 -5.55 -10.80
N ASN A 178 19.57 -6.05 -9.67
CA ASN A 178 20.79 -6.84 -9.68
C ASN A 178 20.53 -8.27 -10.22
N ARG A 179 20.71 -8.42 -11.53
CA ARG A 179 20.59 -9.71 -12.23
C ARG A 179 21.53 -10.79 -11.73
N ARG A 180 22.75 -10.44 -11.31
CA ARG A 180 23.72 -11.42 -10.78
C ARG A 180 23.21 -12.06 -9.50
N ARG A 181 22.56 -11.27 -8.63
CA ARG A 181 22.03 -11.74 -7.34
C ARG A 181 20.67 -12.42 -7.46
N PHE A 182 19.79 -11.92 -8.33
CA PHE A 182 18.38 -12.34 -8.36
C PHE A 182 17.97 -13.15 -9.60
N GLY A 183 18.86 -13.34 -10.58
CA GLY A 183 18.63 -14.19 -11.75
C GLY A 183 17.30 -13.89 -12.44
N THR A 184 16.47 -14.93 -12.59
CA THR A 184 15.13 -14.85 -13.21
C THR A 184 14.09 -14.06 -12.40
N ARG A 185 14.38 -13.72 -11.14
CA ARG A 185 13.54 -12.87 -10.29
C ARG A 185 13.92 -11.40 -10.36
N ALA A 186 14.99 -11.05 -11.07
CA ALA A 186 15.42 -9.67 -11.25
C ALA A 186 14.40 -8.88 -12.08
N VAL A 187 14.18 -7.62 -11.70
CA VAL A 187 13.36 -6.68 -12.46
C VAL A 187 14.16 -6.19 -13.66
N ASN A 188 13.55 -6.24 -14.84
CA ASN A 188 14.14 -5.68 -16.06
C ASN A 188 14.30 -4.15 -15.93
N LEU A 189 15.46 -3.60 -16.30
CA LEU A 189 15.74 -2.16 -16.20
C LEU A 189 14.74 -1.29 -16.99
N GLY A 190 14.30 -1.75 -18.17
CA GLY A 190 13.26 -1.08 -18.96
C GLY A 190 11.91 -1.06 -18.24
N LEU A 191 11.52 -2.16 -17.59
CA LEU A 191 10.29 -2.23 -16.78
C LEU A 191 10.39 -1.35 -15.52
N PHE A 192 11.53 -1.38 -14.83
CA PHE A 192 11.81 -0.47 -13.70
C PHE A 192 11.68 0.99 -14.13
N ARG A 193 12.30 1.34 -15.27
CA ARG A 193 12.20 2.69 -15.85
C ARG A 193 10.77 3.03 -16.27
N GLY A 194 10.05 2.13 -16.90
CA GLY A 194 8.63 2.34 -17.22
C GLY A 194 7.80 2.56 -15.96
N THR A 195 8.09 1.83 -14.89
CA THR A 195 7.37 1.93 -13.61
C THR A 195 7.71 3.22 -12.87
N TRP A 196 9.00 3.58 -12.76
CA TRP A 196 9.48 4.65 -11.86
C TRP A 196 10.21 5.81 -12.54
N SER A 197 10.78 5.69 -13.74
CA SER A 197 11.75 6.69 -14.25
C SER A 197 11.16 7.92 -14.93
N ARG A 198 9.87 7.94 -15.29
CA ARG A 198 9.18 9.25 -15.41
C ARG A 198 9.05 9.97 -14.05
N SER A 199 9.48 9.30 -12.99
CA SER A 199 9.59 9.81 -11.63
C SER A 199 11.04 10.02 -11.14
N CYS A 200 12.04 9.87 -11.99
CA CYS A 200 13.45 10.05 -11.62
C CYS A 200 14.07 11.08 -12.59
N THR A 201 14.19 12.33 -12.15
CA THR A 201 14.91 13.36 -12.89
C THR A 201 16.38 12.94 -12.97
N ARG A 202 16.95 13.10 -14.16
CA ARG A 202 18.33 12.78 -14.54
C ARG A 202 19.29 13.63 -13.70
N GLY A 203 19.64 13.16 -12.49
CA GLY A 203 20.46 13.91 -11.53
C GLY A 203 20.63 13.27 -10.15
N GLN A 204 19.73 12.38 -9.72
CA GLN A 204 19.97 11.58 -8.51
C GLN A 204 20.69 10.29 -8.86
N THR A 205 22.02 10.39 -8.89
CA THR A 205 22.93 9.26 -9.05
C THR A 205 22.67 8.23 -7.95
N LEU A 206 22.50 6.98 -8.37
CA LEU A 206 22.38 5.78 -7.54
C LEU A 206 23.66 5.57 -6.72
N ARG A 207 23.83 6.27 -5.59
CA ARG A 207 24.86 5.96 -4.60
C ARG A 207 24.24 5.93 -3.20
N GLN A 208 24.43 4.77 -2.56
CA GLN A 208 24.22 4.47 -1.15
C GLN A 208 22.77 4.34 -0.65
N ALA A 209 22.18 3.17 -0.89
CA ALA A 209 21.05 2.66 -0.12
C ALA A 209 21.48 1.41 0.67
N THR A 210 22.33 1.62 1.67
CA THR A 210 22.57 0.68 2.78
C THR A 210 22.20 1.39 4.07
N GLY A 211 20.91 1.34 4.41
CA GLY A 211 20.37 1.85 5.68
C GLY A 211 19.10 1.06 6.01
N GLY A 212 19.26 0.04 6.85
CA GLY A 212 18.16 -0.82 7.28
C GLY A 212 17.27 -0.10 8.29
N LEU A 213 16.01 0.16 7.92
CA LEU A 213 14.95 0.42 8.89
C LEU A 213 14.28 -0.91 9.24
N ALA A 214 14.76 -1.50 10.32
CA ALA A 214 14.04 -2.51 11.07
C ALA A 214 12.86 -1.83 11.78
N LEU A 215 11.69 -1.80 11.12
CA LEU A 215 10.43 -1.60 11.81
C LEU A 215 9.84 -2.99 12.09
N GLY A 216 9.93 -3.38 13.36
CA GLY A 216 9.41 -4.62 13.90
C GLY A 216 7.92 -4.73 13.63
N TYR A 217 7.54 -5.74 12.85
CA TYR A 217 6.19 -6.27 12.84
C TYR A 217 6.23 -7.55 13.67
N GLY A 218 5.95 -7.41 14.96
CA GLY A 218 5.83 -8.54 15.86
C GLY A 218 4.95 -8.14 17.03
N MET A 219 3.65 -8.41 16.92
CA MET A 219 2.81 -8.85 18.05
C MET A 219 1.41 -9.22 17.56
N TRP A 220 1.21 -10.49 17.18
CA TRP A 220 -0.02 -11.25 17.41
C TRP A 220 0.37 -12.69 17.79
N GLN A 221 0.77 -12.81 19.06
CA GLN A 221 0.65 -13.91 20.05
C GLN A 221 1.41 -15.26 19.90
N ARG A 222 2.32 -15.53 20.86
CA ARG A 222 2.28 -16.60 21.91
C ARG A 222 3.33 -16.29 23.02
N ARG A 223 3.05 -16.65 24.28
CA ARG A 223 3.91 -16.44 25.48
C ARG A 223 5.23 -17.24 25.42
N PRO A 224 6.32 -16.84 26.12
CA PRO A 224 7.67 -17.35 25.92
C PRO A 224 8.06 -18.53 26.84
N GLY A 225 8.97 -19.39 26.35
CA GLY A 225 9.82 -20.32 27.13
C GLY A 225 11.30 -19.93 27.00
N PRO A 226 12.21 -20.46 27.85
CA PRO A 226 13.43 -19.76 28.25
C PRO A 226 14.59 -19.78 27.23
N GLN A 227 15.46 -18.79 27.43
CA GLN A 227 16.49 -18.24 26.56
C GLN A 227 17.70 -19.16 26.29
N ALA A 228 18.26 -19.02 25.08
CA ALA A 228 19.68 -19.29 24.82
C ALA A 228 20.28 -18.13 24.00
N SER A 229 21.48 -17.72 24.38
CA SER A 229 22.21 -16.51 24.03
C SER A 229 22.72 -16.46 22.57
N GLN A 230 22.78 -15.25 21.99
CA GLN A 230 23.52 -14.96 20.75
C GLN A 230 24.69 -13.99 21.04
N PRO A 231 25.85 -14.15 20.38
CA PRO A 231 27.01 -13.29 20.57
C PRO A 231 26.97 -12.01 19.71
N ARG A 232 27.65 -10.99 20.21
CA ARG A 232 27.75 -9.60 19.73
C ARG A 232 28.42 -9.48 18.34
N VAL A 233 27.87 -8.62 17.48
CA VAL A 233 28.60 -7.99 16.37
C VAL A 233 28.30 -6.49 16.32
N ARG A 234 29.36 -5.71 16.07
CA ARG A 234 29.55 -4.28 16.32
C ARG A 234 28.66 -3.35 15.46
N HIS A 235 28.25 -2.26 16.10
CA HIS A 235 27.55 -1.10 15.52
C HIS A 235 28.43 -0.31 14.54
N ILE A 236 27.86 0.08 13.40
CA ILE A 236 28.30 1.24 12.61
C ILE A 236 27.05 2.07 12.31
N LEU A 237 27.02 3.29 12.84
CA LEU A 237 25.97 4.28 12.69
C LEU A 237 26.09 4.97 11.32
N ALA A 238 24.97 5.23 10.64
CA ALA A 238 24.90 6.21 9.57
C ALA A 238 23.48 6.78 9.42
N ARG A 239 23.38 8.10 9.52
CA ARG A 239 22.19 8.95 9.38
C ARG A 239 22.04 9.46 7.93
N ASP A 240 20.83 9.93 7.65
CA ASP A 240 20.40 10.88 6.61
C ASP A 240 20.16 10.41 5.16
N CYS A 241 18.89 10.53 4.75
CA CYS A 241 18.43 10.87 3.38
C CYS A 241 16.92 11.21 3.40
N ILE A 242 16.56 12.44 3.79
CA ILE A 242 15.29 13.07 3.41
C ILE A 242 15.55 14.56 3.19
N THR A 243 15.80 14.98 1.96
CA THR A 243 15.56 16.38 1.55
C THR A 243 15.20 16.42 0.06
N HIS A 244 14.20 17.25 -0.24
CA HIS A 244 13.74 17.74 -1.56
C HIS A 244 12.62 16.96 -2.28
N PHE A 245 11.38 17.31 -1.90
CA PHE A 245 10.24 17.43 -2.81
C PHE A 245 9.81 18.91 -2.79
N PRO A 246 9.63 19.60 -3.92
CA PRO A 246 9.13 20.98 -3.92
C PRO A 246 7.64 21.00 -3.60
N SER A 247 7.23 22.11 -2.99
CA SER A 247 5.92 22.47 -2.45
C SER A 247 4.76 22.34 -3.43
#